data_AF-A0A7D7ZWH9-F1
#
_entry.id   AF-A0A7D7ZWH9-F1
#
_cell.length_a   1.000
_cell.length_b   1.000
_cell.length_c   1.000
_cell.angle_alpha   90.00
_cell.angle_beta   90.00
_cell.angle_gamma   90.00
#
_symmetry.space_group_name_H-M   'P 1'
#
loop_
_entity.id
_entity.type
_entity.pdbx_description
1 polymer ?
#
loop_
_entity_poly.entity_id
_entity_poly.type
_entity_poly.pdbx_seq_one_letter_code
_entity_poly.pdbx_strand_id
1 'polypeptide(L)'
;MSKPPQRSLRVIIKTFSVPIWVTSINLFHGVHLPNRLAKRSSEGIQWLEQQREWYTTKEKPKDLIVSIDKRYIRPIVRGKETKRVEFGAKVNTVQIDGINFIENLSFDAFHEGIRLQSSVYQAQSLTHTKTKAIAADNIYVTNANRSYCTKNNIQISFVPKGKPSKDAQQQKQLRQILSKERATGMEGSFGTEKQHYSLDKIKARTQKTETLWICFGIHTANAVRIAKRVKDQKASAKARQHVA
;
A
#
# COMPACT_ATOMS: atom_id res chain seq x y z
N MET A 1 -58.03 51.62 32.57
CA MET A 1 -57.57 50.35 31.95
C MET A 1 -56.07 50.45 31.69
N SER A 2 -55.24 49.97 32.62
CA SER A 2 -53.78 49.86 32.44
C SER A 2 -53.44 48.54 31.76
N LYS A 3 -52.75 48.57 30.60
CA LYS A 3 -52.22 47.37 29.97
C LYS A 3 -51.14 46.75 30.87
N PRO A 4 -51.13 45.44 31.12
CA PRO A 4 -50.07 44.81 31.91
C PRO A 4 -48.74 44.83 31.13
N PRO A 5 -47.59 44.88 31.83
CA PRO A 5 -46.29 44.96 31.18
C PRO A 5 -45.98 43.66 30.44
N GLN A 6 -45.69 43.73 29.15
CA GLN A 6 -45.18 42.59 28.39
C GLN A 6 -43.81 42.19 28.95
N ARG A 7 -43.77 41.07 29.67
CA ARG A 7 -42.51 40.43 30.07
C ARG A 7 -41.88 39.81 28.83
N SER A 8 -40.80 40.42 28.35
CA SER A 8 -39.99 39.83 27.28
C SER A 8 -39.21 38.63 27.83
N LEU A 9 -39.50 37.44 27.31
CA LEU A 9 -38.82 36.21 27.66
C LEU A 9 -37.47 36.20 26.92
N ARG A 10 -36.40 36.62 27.59
CA ARG A 10 -35.03 36.48 27.08
C ARG A 10 -34.55 35.06 27.33
N VAL A 11 -34.63 34.21 26.31
CA VAL A 11 -33.96 32.90 26.31
C VAL A 11 -32.54 33.11 25.80
N ILE A 12 -31.54 32.92 26.68
CA ILE A 12 -30.13 32.93 26.31
C ILE A 12 -29.68 31.47 26.22
N ILE A 13 -29.51 30.97 25.00
CA ILE A 13 -28.95 29.64 24.74
C ILE A 13 -27.46 29.83 24.46
N LYS A 14 -26.59 29.29 25.31
CA LYS A 14 -25.14 29.30 25.14
C LYS A 14 -24.63 27.87 25.02
N THR A 15 -24.21 27.50 23.82
CA THR A 15 -23.55 26.21 23.57
C THR A 15 -22.12 26.31 24.08
N PHE A 16 -21.80 25.64 25.19
CA PHE A 16 -20.42 25.53 25.67
C PHE A 16 -19.81 24.27 25.06
N SER A 17 -18.79 24.44 24.20
CA SER A 17 -17.94 23.30 23.82
C SER A 17 -17.06 23.01 25.01
N VAL A 18 -17.17 21.82 25.61
CA VAL A 18 -16.20 21.35 26.60
C VAL A 18 -14.95 20.97 25.82
N PRO A 19 -13.83 21.72 25.91
CA PRO A 19 -12.59 21.24 25.32
C PRO A 19 -12.08 20.11 26.23
N ILE A 20 -11.98 18.90 25.71
CA ILE A 20 -11.44 17.74 26.44
C ILE A 20 -9.92 17.91 26.48
N TRP A 21 -9.43 18.73 27.42
CA TRP A 21 -8.01 18.86 27.72
C TRP A 21 -7.58 17.72 28.65
N VAL A 22 -7.18 16.57 28.10
CA VAL A 22 -6.50 15.54 28.91
C VAL A 22 -5.13 16.02 29.38
N THR A 23 -4.54 17.02 28.73
CA THR A 23 -3.36 17.72 29.27
C THR A 23 -3.62 18.33 30.65
N SER A 24 -4.87 18.73 30.94
CA SER A 24 -5.25 19.29 32.25
C SER A 24 -5.58 18.23 33.30
N ILE A 25 -6.01 17.03 32.92
CA ILE A 25 -6.25 15.93 33.89
C ILE A 25 -4.95 15.47 34.56
N ASN A 26 -3.83 15.45 33.81
CA ASN A 26 -2.52 15.12 34.40
C ASN A 26 -2.04 16.19 35.38
N LEU A 27 -2.45 17.45 35.25
CA LEU A 27 -2.11 18.52 36.21
C LEU A 27 -3.09 18.60 37.40
N PHE A 28 -4.36 18.26 37.21
CA PHE A 28 -5.38 18.47 38.26
C PHE A 28 -5.34 17.45 39.41
N HIS A 29 -4.78 16.25 39.20
CA HIS A 29 -4.80 15.16 40.19
C HIS A 29 -3.42 14.60 40.57
N GLY A 30 -2.32 15.13 40.05
CA GLY A 30 -0.96 14.64 40.36
C GLY A 30 -0.68 13.21 39.90
N VAL A 31 -1.53 12.61 39.07
CA VAL A 31 -1.36 11.25 38.57
C VAL A 31 -0.53 11.30 37.28
N HIS A 32 0.73 10.89 37.36
CA HIS A 32 1.58 10.74 36.20
C HIS A 32 1.24 9.44 35.45
N LEU A 33 0.51 9.54 34.34
CA LEU A 33 0.22 8.38 33.50
C LEU A 33 1.50 7.86 32.84
N PRO A 34 1.73 6.54 32.79
CA PRO A 34 2.82 5.96 32.01
C PRO A 34 2.74 6.42 30.55
N ASN A 35 3.88 6.72 29.93
CA ASN A 35 3.95 7.25 28.55
C ASN A 35 3.07 6.50 27.54
N ARG A 36 2.99 5.17 27.64
CA ARG A 36 2.14 4.33 26.78
C ARG A 36 0.65 4.65 26.95
N LEU A 37 0.19 4.86 28.19
CA LEU A 37 -1.19 5.12 28.52
C LEU A 37 -1.57 6.56 28.18
N ALA A 38 -0.71 7.53 28.50
CA ALA A 38 -0.91 8.93 28.11
C ALA A 38 -1.06 9.06 26.58
N LYS A 39 -0.19 8.39 25.83
CA LYS A 39 -0.25 8.32 24.37
C LYS A 39 -1.47 7.54 23.85
N ARG A 40 -2.10 6.65 24.63
CA ARG A 40 -3.41 6.01 24.33
C ARG A 40 -4.59 6.93 24.55
N SER A 41 -4.61 7.61 25.67
CA SER A 41 -5.66 8.57 25.97
C SER A 41 -5.68 9.71 24.95
N SER A 42 -4.51 10.26 24.59
CA SER A 42 -4.42 11.42 23.69
C SER A 42 -5.08 11.21 22.33
N GLU A 43 -5.06 10.00 21.79
CA GLU A 43 -5.64 9.72 20.47
C GLU A 43 -6.95 8.95 20.50
N GLY A 44 -7.35 8.41 21.66
CA GLY A 44 -8.78 8.19 21.91
C GLY A 44 -9.56 9.51 21.79
N ILE A 45 -8.98 10.62 22.27
CA ILE A 45 -9.55 11.97 22.14
C ILE A 45 -9.56 12.42 20.68
N GLN A 46 -8.42 12.34 19.98
CA GLN A 46 -8.37 12.72 18.56
C GLN A 46 -9.38 11.93 17.72
N TRP A 47 -9.52 10.63 17.99
CA TRP A 47 -10.54 9.82 17.34
C TRP A 47 -11.95 10.32 17.64
N LEU A 48 -12.26 10.64 18.90
CA LEU A 48 -13.55 11.18 19.32
C LEU A 48 -13.85 12.54 18.65
N GLU A 49 -12.85 13.41 18.57
CA GLU A 49 -12.93 14.70 17.87
C GLU A 49 -13.23 14.49 16.38
N GLN A 50 -12.50 13.61 15.71
CA GLN A 50 -12.74 13.26 14.31
C GLN A 50 -14.16 12.70 14.08
N GLN A 51 -14.66 11.85 14.98
CA GLN A 51 -16.03 11.32 14.87
C GLN A 51 -17.08 12.41 15.07
N ARG A 52 -16.88 13.32 16.04
CA ARG A 52 -17.80 14.42 16.32
C ARG A 52 -17.87 15.40 15.14
N GLU A 53 -16.73 15.75 14.57
CA GLU A 53 -16.64 16.59 13.37
C GLU A 53 -17.31 15.90 12.19
N TRP A 54 -17.00 14.62 11.94
CA TRP A 54 -17.63 13.90 10.84
C TRP A 54 -19.16 13.81 11.00
N TYR A 55 -19.66 13.60 12.22
CA TYR A 55 -21.10 13.59 12.49
C TYR A 55 -21.77 14.95 12.22
N THR A 56 -21.07 16.05 12.57
CA THR A 56 -21.62 17.42 12.48
C THR A 56 -21.53 17.99 11.06
N THR A 57 -20.35 17.91 10.46
CA THR A 57 -20.04 18.51 9.15
C THR A 57 -20.40 17.59 7.99
N LYS A 58 -20.60 16.29 8.24
CA LYS A 58 -20.75 15.21 7.23
C LYS A 58 -19.59 15.06 6.25
N GLU A 59 -18.50 15.80 6.45
CA GLU A 59 -17.27 15.69 5.69
C GLU A 59 -16.34 14.65 6.32
N LYS A 60 -15.70 13.83 5.48
CA LYS A 60 -14.82 12.77 5.94
C LYS A 60 -13.43 13.34 6.28
N PRO A 61 -12.89 13.10 7.50
CA PRO A 61 -11.53 13.50 7.86
C PRO A 61 -10.48 12.85 6.93
N LYS A 62 -9.44 13.63 6.57
CA LYS A 62 -8.34 13.16 5.70
C LYS A 62 -7.50 12.06 6.36
N ASP A 63 -7.11 12.26 7.63
CA ASP A 63 -6.30 11.32 8.41
C ASP A 63 -7.14 10.54 9.41
N LEU A 64 -8.15 9.84 8.89
CA LEU A 64 -9.09 9.10 9.72
C LEU A 64 -8.37 8.03 10.54
N ILE A 65 -8.50 8.12 11.86
CA ILE A 65 -8.05 7.09 12.79
C ILE A 65 -9.06 5.95 12.77
N VAL A 66 -8.59 4.75 12.43
CA VAL A 66 -9.43 3.55 12.31
C VAL A 66 -9.19 2.54 13.45
N SER A 67 -8.07 2.66 14.15
CA SER A 67 -7.69 1.80 15.27
C SER A 67 -6.83 2.55 16.27
N ILE A 68 -7.20 2.46 17.56
CA ILE A 68 -6.43 3.01 18.69
C ILE A 68 -5.18 2.17 18.96
N ASP A 69 -5.23 0.87 18.63
CA ASP A 69 -4.11 -0.06 18.78
C ASP A 69 -3.08 0.11 17.67
N LYS A 70 -3.55 0.20 16.42
CA LYS A 70 -2.73 0.32 15.22
C LYS A 70 -2.93 1.66 14.53
N ARG A 71 -2.40 2.68 15.17
CA ARG A 71 -2.60 4.11 14.88
C ARG A 71 -2.05 4.60 13.57
N TYR A 72 -1.11 3.87 12.99
CA TYR A 72 -0.45 4.20 11.74
C TYR A 72 -1.20 3.59 10.54
N ILE A 73 -2.21 2.76 10.78
CA ILE A 73 -3.05 2.22 9.70
C ILE A 73 -4.01 3.31 9.25
N ARG A 74 -4.05 3.55 7.94
CA ARG A 74 -5.04 4.40 7.30
C ARG A 74 -6.01 3.57 6.45
N PRO A 75 -7.25 4.05 6.24
CA PRO A 75 -8.16 3.44 5.29
C PRO A 75 -7.62 3.61 3.86
N ILE A 76 -7.49 2.51 3.11
CA ILE A 76 -7.04 2.54 1.72
C ILE A 76 -8.23 2.23 0.82
N VAL A 77 -8.69 3.23 0.07
CA VAL A 77 -9.80 3.06 -0.87
C VAL A 77 -9.33 2.20 -2.05
N ARG A 78 -10.02 1.08 -2.27
CA ARG A 78 -9.84 0.21 -3.43
C ARG A 78 -11.13 0.21 -4.25
N GLY A 79 -11.01 0.22 -5.57
CA GLY A 79 -12.15 0.16 -6.50
C GLY A 79 -12.82 -1.21 -6.59
N LYS A 80 -12.79 -2.02 -5.52
CA LYS A 80 -13.40 -3.35 -5.49
C LYS A 80 -14.87 -3.21 -5.08
N GLU A 81 -15.73 -3.93 -5.78
CA GLU A 81 -17.18 -3.92 -5.57
C GLU A 81 -17.57 -4.38 -4.15
N THR A 82 -17.01 -5.49 -3.67
CA THR A 82 -17.36 -6.07 -2.36
C THR A 82 -16.70 -5.37 -1.16
N LYS A 83 -15.45 -4.92 -1.31
CA LYS A 83 -14.65 -4.32 -0.23
C LYS A 83 -14.04 -3.01 -0.70
N ARG A 84 -14.79 -1.92 -0.54
CA ARG A 84 -14.39 -0.58 -0.98
C ARG A 84 -13.15 -0.03 -0.26
N VAL A 85 -12.90 -0.46 0.98
CA VAL A 85 -11.77 -0.01 1.78
C VAL A 85 -11.04 -1.22 2.36
N GLU A 86 -9.73 -1.23 2.20
CA GLU A 86 -8.82 -2.21 2.80
C GLU A 86 -7.97 -1.52 3.87
N PHE A 87 -7.46 -2.31 4.81
CA PHE A 87 -6.62 -1.85 5.91
C PHE A 87 -5.33 -2.64 5.94
N GLY A 88 -4.23 -1.97 6.28
CA GLY A 88 -2.91 -2.57 6.44
C GLY A 88 -1.86 -1.92 5.56
N ALA A 89 -0.72 -2.59 5.45
CA ALA A 89 0.38 -2.10 4.63
C ALA A 89 0.06 -2.28 3.14
N LYS A 90 0.31 -1.23 2.38
CA LYS A 90 0.36 -1.23 0.93
C LYS A 90 1.80 -1.41 0.49
N VAL A 91 2.06 -2.48 -0.25
CA VAL A 91 3.41 -2.83 -0.71
C VAL A 91 3.43 -2.74 -2.23
N ASN A 92 4.38 -1.99 -2.77
CA ASN A 92 4.75 -2.04 -4.17
C ASN A 92 5.95 -2.96 -4.32
N THR A 93 5.82 -3.98 -5.16
CA THR A 93 6.86 -5.00 -5.37
C THR A 93 7.28 -5.05 -6.82
N VAL A 94 8.58 -5.21 -7.05
CA VAL A 94 9.17 -5.41 -8.38
C VAL A 94 9.63 -6.85 -8.48
N GLN A 95 9.21 -7.56 -9.51
CA GLN A 95 9.65 -8.93 -9.76
C GLN A 95 10.75 -8.94 -10.82
N ILE A 96 11.91 -9.51 -10.48
CA ILE A 96 13.05 -9.66 -11.36
C ILE A 96 13.36 -11.15 -11.45
N ASP A 97 13.25 -11.71 -12.65
CA ASP A 97 13.47 -13.14 -12.89
C ASP A 97 12.71 -14.00 -11.86
N GLY A 98 11.42 -13.74 -11.62
CA GLY A 98 10.60 -14.49 -10.64
C GLY A 98 10.96 -14.32 -9.15
N ILE A 99 11.87 -13.41 -8.79
CA ILE A 99 12.20 -13.04 -7.41
C ILE A 99 11.58 -11.68 -7.09
N ASN A 100 10.94 -11.56 -5.93
CA ASN A 100 10.15 -10.38 -5.55
C ASN A 100 10.96 -9.41 -4.67
N PHE A 101 11.11 -8.17 -5.08
CA PHE A 101 11.77 -7.10 -4.32
C PHE A 101 10.76 -6.08 -3.86
N ILE A 102 10.93 -5.58 -2.63
CA ILE A 102 10.09 -4.51 -2.08
C ILE A 102 10.63 -3.18 -2.57
N GLU A 103 9.83 -2.43 -3.33
CA GLU A 103 10.19 -1.09 -3.80
C GLU A 103 9.67 -0.01 -2.84
N ASN A 104 8.46 -0.19 -2.35
CA ASN A 104 7.85 0.74 -1.41
C ASN A 104 6.90 0.01 -0.47
N LEU A 105 6.96 0.36 0.80
CA LEU A 105 6.02 -0.12 1.80
C LEU A 105 5.52 1.09 2.59
N SER A 106 4.21 1.31 2.55
CA SER A 106 3.56 2.37 3.33
C SER A 106 2.25 1.89 3.91
N PHE A 107 1.85 2.44 5.05
CA PHE A 107 0.52 2.23 5.64
C PHE A 107 -0.49 3.28 5.18
N ASP A 108 -0.01 4.28 4.42
CA ASP A 108 -0.82 5.29 3.76
C ASP A 108 -1.12 4.89 2.31
N ALA A 109 -2.20 5.44 1.78
CA ALA A 109 -2.51 5.29 0.37
C ALA A 109 -1.50 6.08 -0.47
N PHE A 110 -0.84 5.41 -1.42
CA PHE A 110 0.00 6.05 -2.44
C PHE A 110 -0.44 5.69 -3.85
N HIS A 111 -0.14 6.57 -4.80
CA HIS A 111 -0.41 6.36 -6.21
C HIS A 111 0.66 5.46 -6.83
N GLU A 112 0.30 4.22 -7.17
CA GLU A 112 1.24 3.23 -7.72
C GLU A 112 1.76 3.66 -9.10
N GLY A 113 0.90 4.21 -9.96
CA GLY A 113 1.22 4.49 -11.36
C GLY A 113 2.35 5.50 -11.62
N ILE A 114 2.77 6.30 -10.64
CA ILE A 114 3.91 7.24 -10.79
C ILE A 114 5.25 6.56 -10.48
N ARG A 115 5.24 5.37 -9.87
CA ARG A 115 6.43 4.69 -9.37
C ARG A 115 7.10 3.78 -10.41
N LEU A 116 6.60 3.73 -11.65
CA LEU A 116 7.22 2.89 -12.68
C LEU A 116 8.70 3.21 -12.86
N GLN A 117 9.05 4.50 -12.89
CA GLN A 117 10.42 4.94 -13.09
C GLN A 117 11.33 4.58 -11.92
N SER A 118 10.84 4.73 -10.67
CA SER A 118 11.60 4.31 -9.48
C SER A 118 11.77 2.79 -9.42
N SER A 119 10.74 2.03 -9.79
CA SER A 119 10.82 0.56 -9.91
C SER A 119 11.82 0.11 -10.97
N VAL A 120 11.87 0.77 -12.12
CA VAL A 120 12.86 0.48 -13.17
C VAL A 120 14.26 0.81 -12.70
N TYR A 121 14.45 1.98 -12.09
CA TYR A 121 15.74 2.38 -11.53
C TYR A 121 16.23 1.39 -10.48
N GLN A 122 15.37 0.97 -9.55
CA GLN A 122 15.71 -0.03 -8.54
C GLN A 122 16.12 -1.36 -9.19
N ALA A 123 15.36 -1.84 -10.19
CA ALA A 123 15.70 -3.08 -10.89
C ALA A 123 17.06 -3.00 -11.60
N GLN A 124 17.34 -1.88 -12.27
CA GLN A 124 18.62 -1.66 -12.95
C GLN A 124 19.77 -1.52 -11.96
N SER A 125 19.54 -0.86 -10.82
CA SER A 125 20.55 -0.73 -9.77
C SER A 125 20.88 -2.07 -9.11
N LEU A 126 19.89 -2.96 -8.94
CA LEU A 126 20.09 -4.28 -8.34
C LEU A 126 20.77 -5.27 -9.30
N THR A 127 20.46 -5.18 -10.59
CA THR A 127 20.96 -6.13 -11.61
C THR A 127 22.16 -5.62 -12.38
N HIS A 128 22.54 -4.34 -12.19
CA HIS A 128 23.52 -3.62 -13.00
C HIS A 128 23.29 -3.74 -14.52
N THR A 129 22.05 -3.99 -14.93
CA THR A 129 21.68 -4.30 -16.32
C THR A 129 20.52 -3.42 -16.77
N LYS A 130 20.58 -2.92 -18.01
CA LYS A 130 19.48 -2.12 -18.58
C LYS A 130 18.25 -2.99 -18.81
N THR A 131 17.10 -2.50 -18.36
CA THR A 131 15.80 -3.16 -18.56
C THR A 131 15.39 -3.08 -20.02
N LYS A 132 15.14 -4.21 -20.66
CA LYS A 132 14.71 -4.27 -22.07
C LYS A 132 13.19 -4.39 -22.24
N ALA A 133 12.51 -5.02 -21.29
CA ALA A 133 11.08 -5.24 -21.34
C ALA A 133 10.46 -5.14 -19.94
N ILE A 134 9.22 -4.65 -19.87
CA ILE A 134 8.45 -4.48 -18.63
C ILE A 134 7.02 -4.96 -18.85
N ALA A 135 6.54 -5.77 -17.92
CA ALA A 135 5.13 -6.07 -17.75
C ALA A 135 4.62 -5.38 -16.50
N ALA A 136 3.58 -4.56 -16.62
CA ALA A 136 2.99 -3.82 -15.51
C ALA A 136 1.45 -3.76 -15.61
N ASP A 137 0.80 -3.46 -14.49
CA ASP A 137 -0.66 -3.29 -14.42
C ASP A 137 -1.14 -2.05 -15.16
N ASN A 138 -2.45 -2.04 -15.46
CA ASN A 138 -3.11 -0.93 -16.16
C ASN A 138 -2.96 0.41 -15.42
N ILE A 139 -2.79 0.41 -14.10
CA ILE A 139 -2.57 1.62 -13.29
C ILE A 139 -1.28 2.35 -13.68
N TYR A 140 -0.29 1.64 -14.23
CA TYR A 140 0.97 2.21 -14.72
C TYR A 140 0.86 2.78 -16.13
N VAL A 141 -0.31 2.68 -16.78
CA VAL A 141 -0.53 3.17 -18.14
C VAL A 141 -0.74 4.68 -18.13
N THR A 142 0.34 5.44 -17.96
CA THR A 142 0.34 6.92 -18.02
C THR A 142 1.13 7.41 -19.23
N ASN A 143 0.84 8.63 -19.71
CA ASN A 143 1.60 9.23 -20.82
C ASN A 143 3.08 9.44 -20.45
N ALA A 144 3.35 9.85 -19.20
CA ALA A 144 4.70 10.01 -18.68
C ALA A 144 5.48 8.69 -18.74
N ASN A 145 4.88 7.59 -18.31
CA ASN A 145 5.50 6.26 -18.33
C ASN A 145 5.72 5.75 -19.76
N ARG A 146 4.77 5.99 -20.67
CA ARG A 146 4.95 5.65 -22.10
C ARG A 146 6.13 6.41 -22.70
N SER A 147 6.20 7.72 -22.49
CA SER A 147 7.32 8.54 -22.98
C SER A 147 8.65 8.07 -22.39
N TYR A 148 8.69 7.77 -21.10
CA TYR A 148 9.88 7.24 -20.44
C TYR A 148 10.35 5.90 -21.05
N CYS A 149 9.43 4.95 -21.25
CA CYS A 149 9.78 3.65 -21.83
C CYS A 149 10.24 3.77 -23.29
N THR A 150 9.58 4.62 -24.09
CA THR A 150 10.00 4.87 -25.47
C THR A 150 11.40 5.50 -25.53
N LYS A 151 11.68 6.51 -24.70
CA LYS A 151 13.01 7.16 -24.64
C LYS A 151 14.13 6.19 -24.25
N ASN A 152 13.83 5.22 -23.39
CA ASN A 152 14.81 4.24 -22.91
C ASN A 152 14.80 2.92 -23.73
N ASN A 153 14.09 2.86 -24.86
CA ASN A 153 13.94 1.66 -25.70
C ASN A 153 13.45 0.41 -24.93
N ILE A 154 12.52 0.63 -23.99
CA ILE A 154 11.93 -0.43 -23.17
C ILE A 154 10.62 -0.91 -23.80
N GLN A 155 10.55 -2.20 -24.10
CA GLN A 155 9.33 -2.85 -24.57
C GLN A 155 8.32 -2.97 -23.42
N ILE A 156 7.07 -2.61 -23.65
CA ILE A 156 6.04 -2.55 -22.61
C ILE A 156 4.85 -3.44 -22.95
N SER A 157 4.20 -4.01 -21.93
CA SER A 157 2.97 -4.81 -22.07
C SER A 157 1.74 -3.99 -22.50
N PHE A 158 1.80 -2.66 -22.46
CA PHE A 158 0.64 -1.78 -22.67
C PHE A 158 0.18 -1.74 -24.13
N VAL A 159 -1.13 -1.57 -24.33
CA VAL A 159 -1.69 -1.32 -25.67
C VAL A 159 -1.17 0.03 -26.19
N PRO A 160 -0.67 0.14 -27.44
CA PRO A 160 -0.16 1.38 -28.01
C PRO A 160 -1.30 2.37 -28.24
N LYS A 161 -1.00 3.66 -28.27
CA LYS A 161 -1.95 4.68 -28.70
C LYS A 161 -1.81 4.93 -30.20
N GLY A 162 -2.93 5.12 -30.89
CA GLY A 162 -2.96 5.49 -32.30
C GLY A 162 -2.84 4.30 -33.26
N LYS A 163 -2.48 4.62 -34.52
CA LYS A 163 -2.46 3.65 -35.62
C LYS A 163 -1.44 2.53 -35.34
N PRO A 164 -1.80 1.26 -35.55
CA PRO A 164 -0.85 0.16 -35.44
C PRO A 164 0.34 0.36 -36.39
N SER A 165 1.54 0.07 -35.88
CA SER A 165 2.78 0.09 -36.67
C SER A 165 2.83 -1.10 -37.66
N LYS A 166 3.79 -1.08 -38.59
CA LYS A 166 4.01 -2.21 -39.53
C LYS A 166 4.28 -3.53 -38.80
N ASP A 167 4.95 -3.47 -37.64
CA ASP A 167 5.31 -4.64 -36.83
C ASP A 167 4.27 -4.98 -35.74
N ALA A 168 3.02 -4.57 -35.93
CA ALA A 168 1.98 -4.71 -34.92
C ALA A 168 1.73 -6.16 -34.47
N GLN A 169 1.96 -7.16 -35.34
CA GLN A 169 1.81 -8.57 -35.00
C GLN A 169 2.86 -9.03 -33.98
N GLN A 170 4.14 -8.73 -34.21
CA GLN A 170 5.24 -9.08 -33.30
C GLN A 170 5.08 -8.38 -31.95
N GLN A 171 4.72 -7.08 -31.97
CA GLN A 171 4.44 -6.34 -30.74
C GLN A 171 3.26 -6.93 -29.97
N LYS A 172 2.21 -7.40 -30.66
CA LYS A 172 1.06 -8.05 -30.02
C LYS A 172 1.47 -9.37 -29.36
N GLN A 173 2.30 -10.19 -30.02
CA GLN A 173 2.81 -11.44 -29.44
C GLN A 173 3.66 -11.16 -28.19
N LEU A 174 4.61 -10.20 -28.26
CA LEU A 174 5.43 -9.83 -27.11
C LEU A 174 4.58 -9.35 -25.94
N ARG A 175 3.56 -8.52 -26.18
CA ARG A 175 2.62 -8.07 -25.14
C ARG A 175 1.86 -9.24 -24.52
N GLN A 176 1.44 -10.22 -25.30
CA GLN A 176 0.75 -11.40 -24.79
C GLN A 176 1.66 -12.22 -23.88
N ILE A 177 2.93 -12.44 -24.28
CA ILE A 177 3.93 -13.13 -23.47
C ILE A 177 4.15 -12.37 -22.15
N LEU A 178 4.41 -11.07 -22.20
CA LEU A 178 4.62 -10.24 -21.02
C LEU A 178 3.39 -10.23 -20.09
N SER A 179 2.19 -10.16 -20.66
CA SER A 179 0.94 -10.18 -19.87
C SER A 179 0.70 -11.54 -19.21
N LYS A 180 1.06 -12.63 -19.90
CA LYS A 180 1.00 -13.99 -19.36
C LYS A 180 2.00 -14.15 -18.22
N GLU A 181 3.26 -13.76 -18.41
CA GLU A 181 4.31 -13.78 -17.38
C GLU A 181 3.90 -13.00 -16.13
N ARG A 182 3.31 -11.81 -16.29
CA ARG A 182 2.76 -11.04 -15.16
C ARG A 182 1.67 -11.82 -14.42
N ALA A 183 0.70 -12.38 -15.13
CA ALA A 183 -0.40 -13.12 -14.51
C ALA A 183 0.08 -14.41 -13.81
N THR A 184 0.95 -15.19 -14.45
CA THR A 184 1.41 -16.47 -13.89
C THR A 184 2.49 -16.28 -12.84
N GLY A 185 3.47 -15.42 -13.11
CA GLY A 185 4.63 -15.20 -12.24
C GLY A 185 4.29 -14.31 -11.05
N MET A 186 3.75 -13.12 -11.30
CA MET A 186 3.55 -12.11 -10.26
C MET A 186 2.29 -12.40 -9.43
N GLU A 187 1.12 -12.56 -10.06
CA GLU A 187 -0.12 -12.81 -9.31
C GLU A 187 -0.07 -14.15 -8.56
N GLY A 188 0.50 -15.19 -9.18
CA GLY A 188 0.75 -16.48 -8.53
C GLY A 188 1.70 -16.38 -7.33
N SER A 189 2.74 -15.54 -7.42
CA SER A 189 3.67 -15.32 -6.30
C SER A 189 2.99 -14.66 -5.10
N PHE A 190 2.10 -13.68 -5.34
CA PHE A 190 1.34 -13.02 -4.28
C PHE A 190 0.34 -13.96 -3.61
N GLY A 191 -0.31 -14.84 -4.37
CA GLY A 191 -1.19 -15.88 -3.80
C GLY A 191 -0.42 -16.78 -2.85
N THR A 192 0.75 -17.25 -3.29
CA THR A 192 1.64 -18.10 -2.48
C THR A 192 2.10 -17.39 -1.21
N GLU A 193 2.53 -16.14 -1.31
CA GLU A 193 3.02 -15.34 -0.18
C GLU A 193 1.92 -15.07 0.86
N LYS A 194 0.69 -14.80 0.41
CA LYS A 194 -0.46 -14.63 1.30
C LYS A 194 -0.82 -15.91 2.04
N GLN A 195 -0.96 -17.01 1.30
CA GLN A 195 -1.45 -18.27 1.84
C GLN A 195 -0.40 -19.03 2.66
N HIS A 196 0.84 -19.13 2.16
CA HIS A 196 1.87 -19.99 2.75
C HIS A 196 2.89 -19.24 3.63
N TYR A 197 3.01 -17.92 3.47
CA TYR A 197 3.99 -17.12 4.21
C TYR A 197 3.35 -16.11 5.16
N SER A 198 2.09 -16.37 5.57
CA SER A 198 1.36 -15.60 6.59
C SER A 198 1.22 -14.10 6.29
N LEU A 199 1.19 -13.71 5.02
CA LEU A 199 0.93 -12.32 4.63
C LEU A 199 -0.57 -12.00 4.52
N ASP A 200 -1.46 -12.99 4.54
CA ASP A 200 -2.90 -12.77 4.56
C ASP A 200 -3.38 -12.19 5.91
N LYS A 201 -2.75 -12.60 7.01
CA LYS A 201 -3.09 -12.14 8.37
C LYS A 201 -1.85 -11.84 9.21
N ILE A 202 -1.47 -10.57 9.25
CA ILE A 202 -0.33 -10.09 10.03
C ILE A 202 -0.74 -9.92 11.51
N LYS A 203 -0.11 -10.69 12.40
CA LYS A 203 -0.38 -10.70 13.84
C LYS A 203 0.43 -9.67 14.64
N ALA A 204 1.39 -9.00 13.99
CA ALA A 204 2.22 -7.98 14.63
C ALA A 204 1.38 -6.80 15.14
N ARG A 205 1.86 -6.14 16.19
CA ARG A 205 1.13 -5.09 16.94
C ARG A 205 1.70 -3.68 16.75
N THR A 206 2.91 -3.56 16.22
CA THR A 206 3.56 -2.27 15.97
C THR A 206 3.96 -2.15 14.51
N GLN A 207 4.07 -0.91 14.02
CA GLN A 207 4.44 -0.62 12.63
C GLN A 207 5.74 -1.30 12.24
N LYS A 208 6.79 -1.16 13.06
CA LYS A 208 8.11 -1.77 12.82
C LYS A 208 8.02 -3.28 12.73
N THR A 209 7.30 -3.92 13.65
CA THR A 209 7.14 -5.38 13.65
C THR A 209 6.29 -5.87 12.48
N GLU A 210 5.31 -5.10 12.02
CA GLU A 210 4.53 -5.44 10.83
C GLU A 210 5.35 -5.32 9.56
N THR A 211 6.11 -4.24 9.40
CA THR A 211 7.06 -4.08 8.29
C THR A 211 8.06 -5.23 8.27
N LEU A 212 8.63 -5.58 9.42
CA LEU A 212 9.57 -6.70 9.54
C LEU A 212 8.91 -8.03 9.16
N TRP A 213 7.68 -8.28 9.59
CA TRP A 213 6.92 -9.48 9.25
C TRP A 213 6.69 -9.59 7.74
N ILE A 214 6.30 -8.50 7.09
CA ILE A 214 6.10 -8.44 5.64
C ILE A 214 7.40 -8.75 4.91
N CYS A 215 8.51 -8.13 5.34
CA CYS A 215 9.82 -8.41 4.79
C CYS A 215 10.17 -9.89 4.93
N PHE A 216 10.03 -10.48 6.12
CA PHE A 216 10.31 -11.90 6.30
C PHE A 216 9.46 -12.80 5.41
N GLY A 217 8.16 -12.53 5.27
CA GLY A 217 7.30 -13.33 4.40
C GLY A 217 7.78 -13.35 2.94
N ILE A 218 8.08 -12.17 2.38
CA ILE A 218 8.56 -12.06 0.99
C ILE A 218 9.96 -12.67 0.82
N HIS A 219 10.89 -12.36 1.73
CA HIS A 219 12.27 -12.84 1.61
C HIS A 219 12.38 -14.35 1.82
N THR A 220 11.55 -14.94 2.70
CA THR A 220 11.50 -16.40 2.89
C THR A 220 10.97 -17.07 1.63
N ALA A 221 9.91 -16.54 1.01
CA ALA A 221 9.39 -17.06 -0.25
C ALA A 221 10.46 -17.00 -1.37
N ASN A 222 11.22 -15.90 -1.45
CA ASN A 222 12.33 -15.78 -2.37
C ASN A 222 13.45 -16.78 -2.07
N ALA A 223 13.83 -16.97 -0.81
CA ALA A 223 14.87 -17.91 -0.43
C ALA A 223 14.52 -19.34 -0.88
N VAL A 224 13.26 -19.75 -0.72
CA VAL A 224 12.76 -21.05 -1.21
C VAL A 224 12.84 -21.15 -2.73
N ARG A 225 12.44 -20.10 -3.46
CA ARG A 225 12.55 -20.04 -4.94
C ARG A 225 13.99 -20.17 -5.40
N ILE A 226 14.91 -19.44 -4.77
CA ILE A 226 16.35 -19.49 -5.07
C ILE A 226 16.91 -20.88 -4.75
N ALA A 227 16.59 -21.45 -3.60
CA ALA A 227 17.04 -22.78 -3.21
C ALA A 227 16.61 -23.86 -4.22
N LYS A 228 15.36 -23.79 -4.71
CA LYS A 228 14.86 -24.68 -5.77
C LYS A 228 15.67 -24.52 -7.06
N ARG A 229 15.91 -23.28 -7.51
CA ARG A 229 16.72 -23.01 -8.71
C ARG A 229 18.14 -23.55 -8.61
N VAL A 230 18.79 -23.35 -7.46
CA VAL A 230 20.15 -23.87 -7.23
C VAL A 230 20.16 -25.39 -7.30
N LYS A 231 19.14 -26.07 -6.75
CA LYS A 231 19.00 -27.52 -6.85
C LYS A 231 18.81 -27.98 -8.30
N ASP A 232 17.92 -27.32 -9.05
CA ASP A 232 17.62 -27.68 -10.44
C ASP A 232 18.83 -27.44 -11.36
N GLN A 233 19.60 -26.38 -11.12
CA GLN A 233 20.85 -26.11 -11.82
C GLN A 233 21.90 -27.18 -11.56
N LYS A 234 22.08 -27.61 -10.29
CA LYS A 234 22.99 -28.71 -9.93
C LYS A 234 22.59 -30.02 -10.59
N ALA A 235 21.29 -30.34 -10.59
CA ALA A 235 20.78 -31.55 -11.25
C ALA A 235 21.02 -31.52 -12.77
N SER A 236 20.77 -30.37 -13.40
CA SER A 236 21.00 -30.17 -14.84
C SER A 236 22.49 -30.26 -15.21
N ALA A 237 23.38 -29.72 -14.38
CA ALA A 237 24.83 -29.82 -14.57
C ALA A 237 25.31 -31.28 -14.47
N LYS A 238 24.82 -32.03 -13.49
CA LYS A 238 25.12 -33.46 -13.34
C LYS A 238 24.61 -34.29 -14.52
N ALA A 239 23.40 -34.01 -15.02
CA ALA A 239 22.86 -34.70 -16.19
C ALA A 239 23.68 -34.45 -17.45
N ARG A 240 24.18 -33.21 -17.67
CA ARG A 240 25.06 -32.88 -18.80
C ARG A 240 26.41 -33.60 -18.74
N GLN A 241 26.94 -33.85 -17.54
CA GLN A 241 28.19 -34.58 -17.33
C GLN A 241 28.08 -36.09 -17.56
N HIS A 242 26.87 -36.66 -17.54
CA HIS A 242 26.64 -38.09 -17.80
C HIS A 242 26.32 -38.40 -19.28
N VAL A 243 26.09 -37.37 -20.10
CA VAL A 243 25.74 -37.49 -21.53
C VAL A 243 26.94 -37.18 -22.44
N ALA A 244 28.00 -36.59 -21.88
CA ALA A 244 29.30 -36.39 -22.52
C ALA A 244 30.26 -37.52 -22.14
#